data_AF-A0A6A0GWA4-F1
#
_entry.id   AF-A0A6A0GWA4-F1
#
_cell.length_a   1.000
_cell.length_b   1.000
_cell.length_c   1.000
_cell.angle_alpha   90.00
_cell.angle_beta   90.00
_cell.angle_gamma   90.00
#
_symmetry.space_group_name_H-M   'P 1'
#
loop_
_entity.id
_entity.type
_entity.pdbx_description
1 polymer ?
#
loop_
_entity_poly.entity_id
_entity_poly.type
_entity_poly.pdbx_seq_one_letter_code
_entity_poly.pdbx_strand_id
1 'polypeptide(L)'
;MSGMKCIIRIAVLPLLLASGTLVKGLSTPPSTVEGDCKDQPGHNCSVVVDAKDTPAPGHQSILNADECCVCEAPPEQPQLSEEFQRLADDFWQWLLQDRPEFATRRLHALPEQMAQIEELMALGVEKNITLHEYNVVTPAFMKLKNFMSTKYVPRKNIAITSLPNGDKLYAQAIQFYTGQNLSAQDIHETGLKEVQRIAALMQQVVYDLGYNQTLREFVSQLQDDPSQQFSSVEELLATYRHVVHNITIPAAKPFFNKMPAAQLKYLTPESSHALESSFIPKFRRTTFASSYTQMPSSFPTRSFYNEGWALYAESLGFEMGVYENLWDRLGHYSEEIFRACRLVVDTGIHAFGWSKEQAMQYMLDYGIRPRSSIEQQINRYIAYPAQALSYKIGQMQISSFRASAEQQLGDKFNLKDFHDVILNSVGPMDLVKEEVQAWVDRELAKSQ
;
A
#
# COMPACT_ATOMS: atom_id res chain seq x y z
N MET A 1 -15.25 5.52 -15.85
CA MET A 1 -13.98 5.08 -15.24
C MET A 1 -13.35 6.26 -14.52
N SER A 2 -12.84 6.10 -13.28
CA SER A 2 -12.62 7.22 -12.34
C SER A 2 -11.22 7.85 -12.37
N GLY A 3 -10.70 8.15 -13.55
CA GLY A 3 -9.47 8.96 -13.72
C GLY A 3 -9.81 10.29 -14.37
N MET A 4 -9.48 11.41 -13.71
CA MET A 4 -9.58 12.73 -14.33
C MET A 4 -8.31 13.06 -15.12
N LYS A 5 -8.48 13.63 -16.32
CA LYS A 5 -7.40 13.95 -17.28
C LYS A 5 -6.30 14.83 -16.68
N CYS A 6 -6.64 15.79 -15.84
CA CYS A 6 -5.69 16.64 -15.11
C CYS A 6 -4.78 15.89 -14.10
N ILE A 7 -5.22 14.78 -13.51
CA ILE A 7 -4.43 14.02 -12.51
C ILE A 7 -3.32 13.17 -13.18
N ILE A 8 -3.56 12.73 -14.41
CA ILE A 8 -2.79 11.63 -15.04
C ILE A 8 -1.36 12.04 -15.43
N ARG A 9 -1.10 13.34 -15.57
CA ARG A 9 0.23 13.89 -15.84
C ARG A 9 1.20 13.84 -14.64
N ILE A 10 0.72 13.48 -13.45
CA ILE A 10 1.48 13.56 -12.20
C ILE A 10 1.86 12.19 -11.64
N ALA A 11 0.96 11.20 -11.73
CA ALA A 11 1.01 9.94 -10.99
C ALA A 11 2.12 8.92 -11.39
N VAL A 12 3.18 9.33 -12.11
CA VAL A 12 4.19 8.39 -12.67
C VAL A 12 5.66 8.75 -12.46
N LEU A 13 5.98 9.96 -12.00
CA LEU A 13 7.34 10.28 -11.51
C LEU A 13 7.79 9.36 -10.35
N PRO A 14 6.93 9.06 -9.36
CA PRO A 14 7.19 8.03 -8.35
C PRO A 14 7.57 6.65 -8.92
N LEU A 15 6.80 6.16 -9.90
CA LEU A 15 6.94 4.81 -10.45
C LEU A 15 8.19 4.64 -11.32
N LEU A 16 8.67 5.72 -11.94
CA LEU A 16 9.95 5.75 -12.66
C LEU A 16 11.13 5.61 -11.70
N LEU A 17 11.15 6.41 -10.62
CA LEU A 17 12.36 6.66 -9.84
C LEU A 17 12.51 5.74 -8.62
N ALA A 18 11.45 5.05 -8.19
CA ALA A 18 11.52 4.05 -7.11
C ALA A 18 12.24 2.74 -7.49
N SER A 19 12.77 2.61 -8.72
CA SER A 19 13.38 1.37 -9.25
C SER A 19 14.89 1.46 -9.51
N GLY A 20 15.60 2.33 -8.79
CA GLY A 20 17.01 2.66 -9.01
C GLY A 20 18.08 1.63 -8.60
N THR A 21 17.71 0.52 -7.93
CA THR A 21 18.69 -0.43 -7.35
C THR A 21 19.22 -1.45 -8.36
N LEU A 22 20.28 -1.07 -9.09
CA LEU A 22 21.16 -2.00 -9.81
C LEU A 22 22.38 -2.34 -8.94
N VAL A 23 22.30 -3.44 -8.19
CA VAL A 23 23.42 -3.93 -7.36
C VAL A 23 24.57 -4.38 -8.26
N LYS A 24 25.69 -3.65 -8.23
CA LYS A 24 26.95 -4.07 -8.84
C LYS A 24 27.62 -5.13 -7.96
N GLY A 25 28.08 -6.22 -8.60
CA GLY A 25 29.21 -7.00 -8.12
C GLY A 25 28.89 -8.15 -7.16
N LEU A 26 28.58 -9.32 -7.72
CA LEU A 26 29.34 -10.52 -7.35
C LEU A 26 29.94 -11.12 -8.63
N SER A 27 31.24 -11.38 -8.59
CA SER A 27 32.02 -12.01 -9.66
C SER A 27 31.73 -13.50 -9.74
N THR A 28 31.91 -14.09 -10.93
CA THR A 28 31.86 -15.55 -11.13
C THR A 28 33.00 -16.28 -10.41
N PRO A 29 32.69 -17.41 -9.76
CA PRO A 29 33.57 -18.57 -9.69
C PRO A 29 32.82 -19.80 -10.32
N PRO A 30 33.34 -21.04 -10.32
CA PRO A 30 33.62 -21.68 -11.61
C PRO A 30 32.74 -22.91 -11.92
N SER A 31 33.07 -23.56 -13.03
CA SER A 31 32.50 -24.81 -13.53
C SER A 31 32.56 -25.99 -12.56
N THR A 32 31.50 -26.82 -12.59
CA THR A 32 31.48 -28.29 -12.43
C THR A 32 32.21 -28.92 -11.23
N VAL A 33 31.42 -29.47 -10.31
CA VAL A 33 31.70 -30.79 -9.71
C VAL A 33 30.39 -31.59 -9.74
N GLU A 34 30.41 -32.76 -10.38
CA GLU A 34 29.32 -33.74 -10.30
C GLU A 34 29.50 -34.63 -9.06
N GLY A 35 28.40 -35.12 -8.49
CA GLY A 35 28.41 -35.92 -7.27
C GLY A 35 27.14 -36.78 -7.16
N ASP A 36 27.17 -37.93 -7.83
CA ASP A 36 26.07 -38.89 -7.84
C ASP A 36 25.90 -39.57 -6.47
N CYS A 37 24.65 -39.79 -6.04
CA CYS A 37 24.32 -40.77 -5.02
C CYS A 37 22.87 -41.22 -5.18
N LYS A 38 22.67 -42.46 -5.64
CA LYS A 38 21.37 -43.13 -5.74
C LYS A 38 21.24 -44.22 -4.69
N ASP A 39 19.99 -44.57 -4.39
CA ASP A 39 19.54 -45.78 -3.69
C ASP A 39 19.97 -45.90 -2.20
N GLN A 40 19.24 -46.53 -1.27
CA GLN A 40 18.07 -47.42 -1.36
C GLN A 40 16.93 -47.02 -0.38
N PRO A 41 15.70 -47.57 -0.55
CA PRO A 41 14.53 -47.19 0.26
C PRO A 41 14.21 -48.14 1.44
N GLY A 42 13.50 -47.61 2.43
CA GLY A 42 12.50 -48.37 3.21
C GLY A 42 12.79 -48.62 4.69
N HIS A 43 12.12 -47.88 5.57
CA HIS A 43 11.73 -48.35 6.91
C HIS A 43 10.42 -47.68 7.36
N ASN A 44 9.42 -48.48 7.73
CA ASN A 44 8.24 -48.04 8.47
C ASN A 44 8.51 -48.14 9.97
N CYS A 45 7.97 -47.21 10.77
CA CYS A 45 7.79 -47.38 12.21
C CYS A 45 6.47 -46.76 12.66
N SER A 46 5.59 -47.59 13.21
CA SER A 46 4.34 -47.22 13.89
C SER A 46 4.17 -48.11 15.11
N VAL A 47 3.66 -47.58 16.23
CA VAL A 47 3.58 -48.30 17.52
C VAL A 47 2.24 -48.01 18.23
N VAL A 48 1.56 -49.09 18.64
CA VAL A 48 0.31 -49.17 19.42
C VAL A 48 0.20 -50.62 19.97
N VAL A 49 -0.49 -50.94 21.08
CA VAL A 49 -1.24 -50.08 22.01
C VAL A 49 -0.41 -49.86 23.31
N ASP A 50 -0.67 -50.33 24.55
CA ASP A 50 -1.81 -51.00 25.21
C ASP A 50 -1.80 -50.66 26.72
N ALA A 51 -2.87 -50.98 27.46
CA ALA A 51 -3.07 -50.57 28.86
C ALA A 51 -3.83 -51.59 29.73
N LYS A 52 -3.39 -51.76 30.98
CA LYS A 52 -4.18 -52.10 32.20
C LYS A 52 -3.28 -52.37 33.41
N ASP A 53 -3.67 -51.85 34.58
CA ASP A 53 -4.27 -52.66 35.67
C ASP A 53 -4.76 -51.77 36.83
N THR A 54 -5.68 -52.29 37.65
CA THR A 54 -6.30 -51.60 38.81
C THR A 54 -6.45 -52.55 40.00
N PRO A 55 -6.74 -52.04 41.21
CA PRO A 55 -8.05 -52.39 41.80
C PRO A 55 -8.69 -51.31 42.72
N ALA A 56 -9.97 -51.53 43.04
CA ALA A 56 -10.76 -50.88 44.10
C ALA A 56 -11.62 -51.98 44.81
N PRO A 57 -12.11 -51.80 46.06
CA PRO A 57 -13.37 -51.05 46.34
C PRO A 57 -13.33 -50.29 47.71
N GLY A 58 -14.35 -49.56 48.19
CA GLY A 58 -15.64 -49.14 47.61
C GLY A 58 -16.80 -49.13 48.64
N HIS A 59 -17.67 -48.12 48.61
CA HIS A 59 -19.02 -48.12 49.24
C HIS A 59 -19.93 -47.05 48.60
N GLN A 60 -21.25 -47.24 48.67
CA GLN A 60 -22.27 -46.34 48.11
C GLN A 60 -23.22 -45.82 49.20
N SER A 61 -23.75 -44.61 49.01
CA SER A 61 -25.10 -44.24 49.47
C SER A 61 -25.69 -43.15 48.56
N ILE A 62 -27.00 -43.20 48.33
CA ILE A 62 -27.73 -42.38 47.35
C ILE A 62 -28.46 -41.25 48.08
N LEU A 63 -28.47 -40.03 47.52
CA LEU A 63 -29.59 -39.09 47.64
C LEU A 63 -29.78 -38.26 46.35
N ASN A 64 -31.03 -37.87 46.13
CA ASN A 64 -31.67 -37.45 44.89
C ASN A 64 -31.05 -36.25 44.15
N ALA A 65 -31.34 -36.18 42.84
CA ALA A 65 -31.37 -34.91 42.11
C ALA A 65 -32.69 -34.16 42.37
N ASP A 66 -32.63 -32.82 42.38
CA ASP A 66 -33.64 -31.86 41.86
C ASP A 66 -33.33 -30.42 42.29
N GLU A 67 -32.47 -30.20 43.29
CA GLU A 67 -32.11 -28.85 43.81
C GLU A 67 -30.62 -28.50 43.67
N CYS A 68 -30.15 -28.13 42.46
CA CYS A 68 -28.99 -27.23 42.26
C CYS A 68 -28.69 -26.92 40.77
N CYS A 69 -29.57 -26.19 40.07
CA CYS A 69 -29.21 -25.58 38.77
C CYS A 69 -30.13 -24.39 38.42
N VAL A 70 -29.83 -23.20 38.96
CA VAL A 70 -30.36 -21.95 38.39
C VAL A 70 -29.49 -21.60 37.20
N CYS A 71 -29.92 -22.01 36.01
CA CYS A 71 -29.27 -21.61 34.77
C CYS A 71 -29.58 -20.14 34.48
N GLU A 72 -28.69 -19.24 34.89
CA GLU A 72 -28.66 -17.89 34.31
C GLU A 72 -28.50 -18.01 32.79
N ALA A 73 -29.31 -17.27 32.04
CA ALA A 73 -29.19 -17.26 30.59
C ALA A 73 -27.80 -16.74 30.21
N PRO A 74 -27.12 -17.31 29.19
CA PRO A 74 -25.85 -16.77 28.73
C PRO A 74 -26.05 -15.29 28.34
N PRO A 75 -25.15 -14.37 28.76
CA PRO A 75 -25.29 -12.97 28.42
C PRO A 75 -25.35 -12.84 26.90
N GLU A 76 -26.29 -12.01 26.41
CA GLU A 76 -26.54 -11.86 24.98
C GLU A 76 -25.22 -11.63 24.24
N GLN A 77 -24.91 -12.50 23.28
CA GLN A 77 -23.72 -12.33 22.44
C GLN A 77 -23.84 -10.97 21.77
N PRO A 78 -22.81 -10.10 21.85
CA PRO A 78 -22.89 -8.75 21.30
C PRO A 78 -23.11 -8.85 19.80
N GLN A 79 -24.36 -8.63 19.37
CA GLN A 79 -24.74 -8.70 17.98
C GLN A 79 -23.88 -7.72 17.19
N LEU A 80 -23.32 -8.21 16.08
CA LEU A 80 -22.66 -7.37 15.11
C LEU A 80 -23.67 -6.35 14.61
N SER A 81 -23.23 -5.09 14.44
CA SER A 81 -24.09 -4.10 13.81
C SER A 81 -24.53 -4.59 12.44
N GLU A 82 -25.79 -4.33 12.06
CA GLU A 82 -26.35 -4.79 10.79
C GLU A 82 -25.47 -4.40 9.60
N GLU A 83 -24.83 -3.22 9.67
CA GLU A 83 -23.84 -2.77 8.69
C GLU A 83 -22.56 -3.63 8.66
N PHE A 84 -22.02 -4.07 9.79
CA PHE A 84 -20.86 -4.97 9.80
C PHE A 84 -21.25 -6.38 9.32
N GLN A 85 -22.42 -6.87 9.71
CA GLN A 85 -22.92 -8.15 9.21
C GLN A 85 -23.16 -8.09 7.69
N ARG A 86 -23.77 -7.00 7.19
CA ARG A 86 -23.92 -6.74 5.75
C ARG A 86 -22.57 -6.65 5.06
N LEU A 87 -21.61 -5.85 5.55
CA LEU A 87 -20.28 -5.73 4.95
C LEU A 87 -19.50 -7.05 4.95
N ALA A 88 -19.67 -7.88 5.98
CA ALA A 88 -19.12 -9.23 6.00
C ALA A 88 -19.80 -10.10 4.93
N ASP A 89 -21.14 -10.16 4.90
CA ASP A 89 -21.87 -10.96 3.92
C ASP A 89 -21.63 -10.48 2.47
N ASP A 90 -21.61 -9.17 2.20
CA ASP A 90 -21.20 -8.54 0.94
C ASP A 90 -19.79 -9.01 0.54
N PHE A 91 -18.82 -9.00 1.46
CA PHE A 91 -17.47 -9.51 1.19
C PHE A 91 -17.44 -11.01 0.89
N TRP A 92 -18.25 -11.82 1.59
CA TRP A 92 -18.32 -13.26 1.36
C TRP A 92 -19.08 -13.63 0.08
N GLN A 93 -20.10 -12.85 -0.30
CA GLN A 93 -20.75 -12.95 -1.63
C GLN A 93 -19.76 -12.57 -2.73
N TRP A 94 -19.06 -11.45 -2.56
CA TRP A 94 -18.06 -10.99 -3.51
C TRP A 94 -16.92 -12.01 -3.72
N LEU A 95 -16.42 -12.60 -2.63
CA LEU A 95 -15.31 -13.56 -2.66
C LEU A 95 -15.71 -14.95 -3.17
N LEU A 96 -16.94 -15.40 -2.90
CA LEU A 96 -17.38 -16.78 -3.18
C LEU A 96 -18.37 -16.90 -4.35
N GLN A 97 -18.97 -15.81 -4.81
CA GLN A 97 -19.98 -15.80 -5.88
C GLN A 97 -19.70 -14.76 -6.98
N ASP A 98 -19.42 -13.49 -6.66
CA ASP A 98 -19.32 -12.43 -7.70
C ASP A 98 -17.95 -12.37 -8.41
N ARG A 99 -16.87 -12.81 -7.76
CA ARG A 99 -15.50 -12.87 -8.33
C ARG A 99 -15.00 -14.31 -8.45
N PRO A 100 -15.68 -15.19 -9.21
CA PRO A 100 -15.28 -16.58 -9.33
C PRO A 100 -13.90 -16.75 -9.97
N GLU A 101 -13.33 -15.73 -10.61
CA GLU A 101 -11.95 -15.73 -11.09
C GLU A 101 -10.87 -15.59 -10.00
N PHE A 102 -11.24 -15.16 -8.79
CA PHE A 102 -10.36 -15.21 -7.61
C PHE A 102 -10.36 -16.58 -6.92
N ALA A 103 -11.42 -17.37 -7.13
CA ALA A 103 -11.46 -18.78 -6.75
C ALA A 103 -10.92 -19.69 -7.88
N THR A 104 -11.21 -19.35 -9.14
CA THR A 104 -10.98 -20.17 -10.33
C THR A 104 -11.00 -19.36 -11.65
N ARG A 105 -9.83 -19.07 -12.25
CA ARG A 105 -9.77 -18.72 -13.70
C ARG A 105 -10.01 -19.98 -14.59
N ARG A 106 -11.17 -20.65 -14.45
CA ARG A 106 -11.61 -21.74 -15.35
C ARG A 106 -13.07 -22.20 -15.32
N LEU A 107 -13.89 -21.93 -14.29
CA LEU A 107 -15.19 -22.63 -14.14
C LEU A 107 -16.38 -22.07 -14.94
N HIS A 108 -16.36 -20.80 -15.36
CA HIS A 108 -17.58 -20.14 -15.87
C HIS A 108 -17.83 -20.22 -17.39
N ALA A 109 -17.00 -20.95 -18.14
CA ALA A 109 -17.21 -21.24 -19.57
C ALA A 109 -17.47 -22.75 -19.85
N LEU A 110 -17.68 -23.55 -18.81
CA LEU A 110 -17.68 -25.02 -18.90
C LEU A 110 -18.73 -25.67 -19.82
N PRO A 111 -19.99 -25.18 -19.96
CA PRO A 111 -21.03 -25.91 -20.69
C PRO A 111 -20.68 -26.26 -22.15
N GLU A 112 -20.02 -25.36 -22.87
CA GLU A 112 -19.64 -25.58 -24.28
C GLU A 112 -18.20 -26.08 -24.43
N GLN A 113 -17.30 -25.80 -23.48
CA GLN A 113 -15.90 -26.23 -23.54
C GLN A 113 -15.65 -27.66 -23.02
N MET A 114 -16.66 -28.33 -22.45
CA MET A 114 -16.56 -29.71 -21.95
C MET A 114 -16.01 -30.72 -22.98
N ALA A 115 -16.24 -30.52 -24.28
CA ALA A 115 -15.70 -31.39 -25.33
C ALA A 115 -14.17 -31.32 -25.50
N GLN A 116 -13.51 -30.22 -25.07
CA GLN A 116 -12.04 -30.08 -25.10
C GLN A 116 -11.38 -30.50 -23.79
N ILE A 117 -12.17 -30.78 -22.74
CA ILE A 117 -11.63 -31.17 -21.43
C ILE A 117 -11.07 -32.60 -21.44
N GLU A 118 -11.55 -33.49 -22.30
CA GLU A 118 -10.96 -34.83 -22.45
C GLU A 118 -9.51 -34.80 -22.95
N GLU A 119 -9.17 -33.84 -23.82
CA GLU A 119 -7.80 -33.64 -24.32
C GLU A 119 -6.89 -33.00 -23.25
N LEU A 120 -7.42 -32.07 -22.43
CA LEU A 120 -6.70 -31.47 -21.31
C LEU A 120 -6.52 -32.43 -20.11
N MET A 121 -7.46 -33.36 -19.89
CA MET A 121 -7.36 -34.35 -18.80
C MET A 121 -6.13 -35.26 -18.91
N ALA A 122 -5.52 -35.38 -20.11
CA ALA A 122 -4.27 -36.10 -20.33
C ALA A 122 -3.04 -35.47 -19.63
N LEU A 123 -3.09 -34.19 -19.23
CA LEU A 123 -1.93 -33.45 -18.71
C LEU A 123 -1.74 -33.52 -17.19
N GLY A 124 -2.67 -34.10 -16.42
CA GLY A 124 -2.51 -34.53 -15.02
C GLY A 124 -2.34 -33.45 -13.93
N VAL A 125 -1.84 -32.25 -14.24
CA VAL A 125 -1.49 -31.20 -13.25
C VAL A 125 -2.73 -30.59 -12.59
N GLU A 126 -3.81 -30.39 -13.33
CA GLU A 126 -4.95 -29.56 -12.91
C GLU A 126 -5.79 -30.18 -11.79
N LYS A 127 -5.86 -31.53 -11.76
CA LYS A 127 -6.74 -32.29 -10.87
C LYS A 127 -6.47 -32.09 -9.38
N ASN A 128 -5.22 -31.79 -9.01
CA ASN A 128 -4.81 -31.60 -7.62
C ASN A 128 -5.09 -30.19 -7.08
N ILE A 129 -5.14 -29.18 -7.95
CA ILE A 129 -5.32 -27.78 -7.54
C ILE A 129 -6.77 -27.56 -7.08
N THR A 130 -7.74 -27.91 -7.92
CA THR A 130 -9.18 -27.80 -7.62
C THR A 130 -9.58 -28.65 -6.40
N LEU A 131 -8.97 -29.82 -6.22
CA LEU A 131 -9.20 -30.63 -5.02
C LEU A 131 -8.65 -29.99 -3.74
N HIS A 132 -7.59 -29.17 -3.81
CA HIS A 132 -7.06 -28.47 -2.63
C HIS A 132 -7.88 -27.21 -2.30
N GLU A 133 -8.31 -26.47 -3.32
CA GLU A 133 -9.15 -25.27 -3.17
C GLU A 133 -10.47 -25.61 -2.46
N TYR A 134 -11.21 -26.61 -2.94
CA TYR A 134 -12.50 -26.99 -2.37
C TYR A 134 -12.40 -27.69 -1.00
N ASN A 135 -11.36 -28.50 -0.73
CA ASN A 135 -11.26 -29.27 0.52
C ASN A 135 -10.46 -28.57 1.64
N VAL A 136 -9.65 -27.55 1.33
CA VAL A 136 -8.78 -26.88 2.31
C VAL A 136 -9.03 -25.37 2.36
N VAL A 137 -9.01 -24.69 1.21
CA VAL A 137 -9.07 -23.22 1.16
C VAL A 137 -10.48 -22.72 1.51
N THR A 138 -11.52 -23.21 0.82
CA THR A 138 -12.92 -22.81 1.11
C THR A 138 -13.35 -23.13 2.55
N PRO A 139 -13.07 -24.32 3.11
CA PRO A 139 -13.34 -24.60 4.54
C PRO A 139 -12.55 -23.73 5.52
N ALA A 140 -11.34 -23.28 5.17
CA ALA A 140 -10.58 -22.33 6.01
C ALA A 140 -11.21 -20.93 6.00
N PHE A 141 -11.61 -20.42 4.83
CA PHE A 141 -12.33 -19.15 4.73
C PHE A 141 -13.70 -19.21 5.41
N MET A 142 -14.43 -20.33 5.33
CA MET A 142 -15.70 -20.51 6.06
C MET A 142 -15.51 -20.55 7.59
N LYS A 143 -14.40 -21.11 8.10
CA LYS A 143 -14.04 -21.00 9.53
C LYS A 143 -13.75 -19.55 9.93
N LEU A 144 -13.07 -18.79 9.07
CA LEU A 144 -12.83 -17.35 9.29
C LEU A 144 -14.14 -16.56 9.26
N LYS A 145 -15.03 -16.78 8.28
CA LYS A 145 -16.38 -16.21 8.26
C LYS A 145 -17.09 -16.46 9.58
N ASN A 146 -17.17 -17.71 10.01
CA ASN A 146 -17.87 -18.06 11.23
C ASN A 146 -17.28 -17.37 12.47
N PHE A 147 -15.94 -17.27 12.57
CA PHE A 147 -15.30 -16.49 13.65
C PHE A 147 -15.67 -15.00 13.58
N MET A 148 -15.58 -14.38 12.39
CA MET A 148 -15.88 -12.96 12.21
C MET A 148 -17.37 -12.64 12.44
N SER A 149 -18.28 -13.57 12.15
CA SER A 149 -19.73 -13.40 12.32
C SER A 149 -20.29 -13.83 13.69
N THR A 150 -19.55 -14.59 14.51
CA THR A 150 -20.08 -15.13 15.79
C THR A 150 -19.19 -14.92 17.02
N LYS A 151 -17.93 -14.46 16.85
CA LYS A 151 -16.95 -14.34 17.95
C LYS A 151 -16.14 -13.05 17.94
N TYR A 152 -15.94 -12.44 16.78
CA TYR A 152 -15.21 -11.18 16.68
C TYR A 152 -16.10 -10.03 17.18
N VAL A 153 -15.61 -9.28 18.18
CA VAL A 153 -16.32 -8.09 18.71
C VAL A 153 -15.65 -6.83 18.16
N PRO A 154 -16.32 -6.02 17.31
CA PRO A 154 -15.73 -4.80 16.78
C PRO A 154 -15.55 -3.73 17.87
N ARG A 155 -14.45 -2.97 17.79
CA ARG A 155 -14.23 -1.80 18.66
C ARG A 155 -15.27 -0.70 18.36
N LYS A 156 -15.82 -0.08 19.42
CA LYS A 156 -16.83 1.00 19.30
C LYS A 156 -16.26 2.32 18.78
N ASN A 157 -14.95 2.54 18.88
CA ASN A 157 -14.27 3.76 18.45
C ASN A 157 -13.18 3.41 17.42
N ILE A 158 -13.06 4.23 16.38
CA ILE A 158 -12.15 4.06 15.24
C ILE A 158 -10.71 4.50 15.52
N ALA A 159 -10.48 5.28 16.59
CA ALA A 159 -9.15 5.70 17.02
C ALA A 159 -8.33 4.52 17.56
N ILE A 160 -7.01 4.50 17.33
CA ILE A 160 -6.12 3.54 18.02
C ILE A 160 -5.94 3.90 19.50
N THR A 161 -6.07 5.18 19.86
CA THR A 161 -5.99 5.68 21.25
C THR A 161 -7.10 5.16 22.17
N SER A 162 -8.23 4.70 21.63
CA SER A 162 -9.27 4.05 22.42
C SER A 162 -8.94 2.61 22.86
N LEU A 163 -7.76 2.09 22.49
CA LEU A 163 -7.27 0.78 22.94
C LEU A 163 -6.43 0.94 24.22
N PRO A 164 -6.24 -0.13 25.03
CA PRO A 164 -5.32 -0.09 26.17
C PRO A 164 -3.90 0.31 25.75
N ASN A 165 -3.35 1.36 26.40
CA ASN A 165 -2.09 2.03 26.01
C ASN A 165 -2.09 2.64 24.59
N GLY A 166 -3.25 2.95 24.02
CA GLY A 166 -3.40 3.40 22.65
C GLY A 166 -2.59 4.65 22.26
N ASP A 167 -2.38 5.58 23.19
CA ASP A 167 -1.52 6.78 22.95
C ASP A 167 -0.05 6.39 22.69
N LYS A 168 0.46 5.41 23.45
CA LYS A 168 1.82 4.88 23.27
C LYS A 168 1.91 4.09 21.96
N LEU A 169 0.88 3.32 21.63
CA LEU A 169 0.79 2.61 20.35
C LEU A 169 0.77 3.58 19.16
N TYR A 170 0.06 4.71 19.27
CA TYR A 170 0.03 5.72 18.22
C TYR A 170 1.35 6.47 18.09
N ALA A 171 1.98 6.88 19.20
CA ALA A 171 3.31 7.48 19.19
C ALA A 171 4.37 6.53 18.58
N GLN A 172 4.32 5.23 18.90
CA GLN A 172 5.18 4.22 18.28
C GLN A 172 4.87 4.02 16.79
N ALA A 173 3.59 4.08 16.37
CA ALA A 173 3.21 4.00 14.96
C ALA A 173 3.70 5.23 14.17
N ILE A 174 3.59 6.45 14.75
CA ILE A 174 4.19 7.68 14.20
C ILE A 174 5.70 7.48 14.02
N GLN A 175 6.42 7.07 15.07
CA GLN A 175 7.87 6.86 15.00
C GLN A 175 8.25 5.79 13.97
N PHE A 176 7.49 4.70 13.85
CA PHE A 176 7.73 3.63 12.88
C PHE A 176 7.50 4.07 11.43
N TYR A 177 6.41 4.81 11.16
CA TYR A 177 6.00 5.21 9.82
C TYR A 177 6.60 6.53 9.33
N THR A 178 7.09 7.39 10.21
CA THR A 178 7.81 8.64 9.84
C THR A 178 9.32 8.56 10.04
N GLY A 179 9.79 7.67 10.92
CA GLY A 179 11.19 7.66 11.36
C GLY A 179 11.54 8.80 12.31
N GLN A 180 10.59 9.56 12.84
CA GLN A 180 10.82 10.74 13.69
C GLN A 180 9.97 10.70 14.97
N ASN A 181 10.48 11.26 16.06
CA ASN A 181 9.78 11.35 17.34
C ASN A 181 8.93 12.65 17.43
N LEU A 182 7.95 12.76 16.56
CA LEU A 182 7.01 13.90 16.49
C LEU A 182 5.75 13.62 17.32
N SER A 183 5.13 14.66 17.91
CA SER A 183 3.81 14.48 18.50
C SER A 183 2.71 14.50 17.44
N ALA A 184 1.56 13.91 17.76
CA ALA A 184 0.39 13.98 16.90
C ALA A 184 -0.10 15.43 16.69
N GLN A 185 0.14 16.34 17.64
CA GLN A 185 -0.18 17.75 17.51
C GLN A 185 0.73 18.44 16.49
N ASP A 186 2.05 18.26 16.57
CA ASP A 186 3.01 18.87 15.63
C ASP A 186 2.68 18.48 14.19
N ILE A 187 2.32 17.21 13.99
CA ILE A 187 1.94 16.65 12.69
C ILE A 187 0.59 17.22 12.21
N HIS A 188 -0.40 17.32 13.09
CA HIS A 188 -1.71 17.89 12.75
C HIS A 188 -1.58 19.37 12.35
N GLU A 189 -0.87 20.17 13.15
CA GLU A 189 -0.60 21.57 12.85
C GLU A 189 0.21 21.76 11.56
N THR A 190 1.21 20.91 11.32
CA THR A 190 1.97 20.90 10.06
C THR A 190 1.07 20.56 8.88
N GLY A 191 0.16 19.59 9.04
CA GLY A 191 -0.87 19.26 8.08
C GLY A 191 -1.79 20.44 7.76
N LEU A 192 -2.31 21.14 8.77
CA LEU A 192 -3.17 22.30 8.58
C LEU A 192 -2.45 23.43 7.81
N LYS A 193 -1.19 23.71 8.17
CA LYS A 193 -0.34 24.72 7.50
C LYS A 193 -0.11 24.37 6.02
N GLU A 194 0.21 23.09 5.72
CA GLU A 194 0.42 22.63 4.34
C GLU A 194 -0.89 22.58 3.53
N VAL A 195 -2.01 22.12 4.11
CA VAL A 195 -3.32 22.18 3.43
C VAL A 195 -3.70 23.62 3.10
N GLN A 196 -3.50 24.56 4.01
CA GLN A 196 -3.76 25.98 3.75
C GLN A 196 -2.87 26.54 2.63
N ARG A 197 -1.56 26.24 2.65
CA ARG A 197 -0.62 26.67 1.58
C ARG A 197 -1.05 26.13 0.22
N ILE A 198 -1.34 24.84 0.12
CA ILE A 198 -1.63 24.19 -1.16
C ILE A 198 -3.04 24.60 -1.65
N ALA A 199 -4.02 24.76 -0.76
CA ALA A 199 -5.35 25.24 -1.12
C ALA A 199 -5.30 26.66 -1.72
N ALA A 200 -4.44 27.54 -1.20
CA ALA A 200 -4.22 28.87 -1.77
C ALA A 200 -3.59 28.81 -3.18
N LEU A 201 -2.62 27.92 -3.40
CA LEU A 201 -2.02 27.68 -4.72
C LEU A 201 -3.03 27.11 -5.72
N MET A 202 -3.89 26.17 -5.28
CA MET A 202 -4.99 25.65 -6.10
C MET A 202 -5.99 26.76 -6.44
N GLN A 203 -6.43 27.55 -5.45
CA GLN A 203 -7.38 28.65 -5.66
C GLN A 203 -6.85 29.72 -6.63
N GLN A 204 -5.55 30.02 -6.60
CA GLN A 204 -4.92 30.89 -7.61
C GLN A 204 -5.02 30.27 -9.01
N VAL A 205 -4.74 28.98 -9.16
CA VAL A 205 -4.88 28.27 -10.44
C VAL A 205 -6.33 28.25 -10.94
N VAL A 206 -7.33 28.19 -10.05
CA VAL A 206 -8.77 28.35 -10.42
C VAL A 206 -9.04 29.74 -11.01
N TYR A 207 -8.50 30.80 -10.42
CA TYR A 207 -8.62 32.17 -10.95
C TYR A 207 -7.84 32.36 -12.26
N ASP A 208 -6.63 31.81 -12.37
CA ASP A 208 -5.80 31.88 -13.58
C ASP A 208 -6.45 31.13 -14.76
N LEU A 209 -7.24 30.08 -14.48
CA LEU A 209 -8.08 29.38 -15.45
C LEU A 209 -9.35 30.17 -15.86
N GLY A 210 -9.62 31.32 -15.24
CA GLY A 210 -10.77 32.19 -15.52
C GLY A 210 -12.04 31.88 -14.72
N TYR A 211 -11.99 30.99 -13.73
CA TYR A 211 -13.16 30.64 -12.91
C TYR A 211 -13.21 31.51 -11.64
N ASN A 212 -14.22 32.39 -11.54
CA ASN A 212 -14.39 33.30 -10.40
C ASN A 212 -15.20 32.68 -9.24
N GLN A 213 -14.87 31.44 -8.85
CA GLN A 213 -15.56 30.68 -7.80
C GLN A 213 -14.56 30.10 -6.79
N THR A 214 -15.05 29.61 -5.64
CA THR A 214 -14.18 28.97 -4.66
C THR A 214 -13.64 27.64 -5.16
N LEU A 215 -12.50 27.21 -4.62
CA LEU A 215 -11.92 25.90 -4.89
C LEU A 215 -12.95 24.78 -4.70
N ARG A 216 -13.74 24.83 -3.62
CA ARG A 216 -14.79 23.84 -3.31
C ARG A 216 -15.84 23.72 -4.42
N GLU A 217 -16.32 24.85 -4.94
CA GLU A 217 -17.34 24.90 -6.00
C GLU A 217 -16.77 24.38 -7.33
N PHE A 218 -15.58 24.84 -7.70
CA PHE A 218 -14.88 24.36 -8.90
C PHE A 218 -14.55 22.87 -8.85
N VAL A 219 -14.13 22.36 -7.69
CA VAL A 219 -13.85 20.95 -7.49
C VAL A 219 -15.12 20.10 -7.57
N SER A 220 -16.24 20.58 -7.02
CA SER A 220 -17.54 19.90 -7.19
C SER A 220 -17.96 19.86 -8.66
N GLN A 221 -17.84 20.97 -9.39
CA GLN A 221 -18.12 21.04 -10.83
C GLN A 221 -17.25 20.05 -11.64
N LEU A 222 -15.97 19.94 -11.29
CA LEU A 222 -15.01 19.09 -12.02
C LEU A 222 -15.23 17.58 -11.84
N GLN A 223 -15.80 17.12 -10.71
CA GLN A 223 -16.03 15.69 -10.50
C GLN A 223 -17.12 15.14 -11.42
N ASP A 224 -18.12 15.97 -11.75
CA ASP A 224 -19.25 15.60 -12.61
C ASP A 224 -19.03 15.91 -14.10
N ASP A 225 -17.96 16.65 -14.47
CA ASP A 225 -17.65 17.02 -15.85
C ASP A 225 -17.18 15.80 -16.70
N PRO A 226 -17.96 15.36 -17.71
CA PRO A 226 -17.56 14.24 -18.57
C PRO A 226 -16.33 14.55 -19.43
N SER A 227 -16.02 15.83 -19.70
CA SER A 227 -14.85 16.23 -20.50
C SER A 227 -13.53 15.87 -19.82
N GLN A 228 -13.52 15.84 -18.47
CA GLN A 228 -12.38 15.43 -17.67
C GLN A 228 -12.19 13.92 -17.61
N GLN A 229 -13.16 13.11 -18.04
CA GLN A 229 -13.09 11.65 -17.96
C GLN A 229 -12.49 11.05 -19.24
N PHE A 230 -11.94 9.82 -19.12
CA PHE A 230 -11.47 9.04 -20.27
C PHE A 230 -12.60 8.19 -20.85
N SER A 231 -12.71 8.20 -22.17
CA SER A 231 -13.73 7.50 -22.96
C SER A 231 -13.45 6.01 -23.04
N SER A 232 -12.18 5.61 -22.98
CA SER A 232 -11.76 4.21 -23.05
C SER A 232 -10.50 3.91 -22.22
N VAL A 233 -10.24 2.63 -21.97
CA VAL A 233 -9.02 2.16 -21.26
C VAL A 233 -7.78 2.33 -22.16
N GLU A 234 -7.97 2.29 -23.47
CA GLU A 234 -6.94 2.47 -24.49
C GLU A 234 -6.50 3.94 -24.57
N GLU A 235 -7.45 4.89 -24.51
CA GLU A 235 -7.19 6.34 -24.38
C GLU A 235 -6.36 6.59 -23.10
N LEU A 236 -6.85 6.09 -21.96
CA LEU A 236 -6.20 6.18 -20.65
C LEU A 236 -4.75 5.66 -20.67
N LEU A 237 -4.53 4.44 -21.18
CA LEU A 237 -3.21 3.83 -21.26
C LEU A 237 -2.31 4.50 -22.32
N ALA A 238 -2.88 5.07 -23.39
CA ALA A 238 -2.12 5.84 -24.38
C ALA A 238 -1.62 7.17 -23.78
N THR A 239 -2.48 7.89 -23.05
CA THR A 239 -2.08 9.09 -22.32
C THR A 239 -0.99 8.79 -21.29
N TYR A 240 -1.14 7.74 -20.46
CA TYR A 240 -0.08 7.31 -19.54
C TYR A 240 1.25 7.03 -20.25
N ARG A 241 1.23 6.25 -21.34
CA ARG A 241 2.45 5.96 -22.14
C ARG A 241 3.11 7.23 -22.67
N HIS A 242 2.31 8.16 -23.21
CA HIS A 242 2.81 9.41 -23.77
C HIS A 242 3.42 10.31 -22.71
N VAL A 243 2.71 10.57 -21.60
CA VAL A 243 3.21 11.35 -20.46
C VAL A 243 4.57 10.82 -20.02
N VAL A 244 4.67 9.51 -19.78
CA VAL A 244 5.92 8.91 -19.28
C VAL A 244 7.06 8.97 -20.30
N HIS A 245 6.86 8.44 -21.51
CA HIS A 245 7.96 8.21 -22.44
C HIS A 245 8.31 9.43 -23.29
N ASN A 246 7.36 10.32 -23.56
CA ASN A 246 7.56 11.49 -24.40
C ASN A 246 7.75 12.79 -23.62
N ILE A 247 7.28 12.87 -22.36
CA ILE A 247 7.40 14.09 -21.53
C ILE A 247 8.33 13.83 -20.33
N THR A 248 7.93 12.94 -19.40
CA THR A 248 8.60 12.76 -18.11
C THR A 248 10.03 12.20 -18.22
N ILE A 249 10.25 11.08 -18.92
CA ILE A 249 11.58 10.48 -19.04
C ILE A 249 12.58 11.43 -19.74
N PRO A 250 12.23 12.13 -20.84
CA PRO A 250 13.09 13.16 -21.42
C PRO A 250 13.44 14.29 -20.44
N ALA A 251 12.42 14.87 -19.78
CA ALA A 251 12.60 16.01 -18.88
C ALA A 251 13.36 15.67 -17.58
N ALA A 252 13.32 14.41 -17.13
CA ALA A 252 14.07 13.96 -15.96
C ALA A 252 15.59 13.76 -16.21
N LYS A 253 16.03 13.55 -17.45
CA LYS A 253 17.45 13.25 -17.75
C LYS A 253 18.47 14.27 -17.22
N PRO A 254 18.23 15.60 -17.27
CA PRO A 254 19.15 16.59 -16.69
C PRO A 254 19.25 16.54 -15.16
N PHE A 255 18.32 15.87 -14.47
CA PHE A 255 18.19 15.86 -13.02
C PHE A 255 18.81 14.62 -12.35
N PHE A 256 19.28 13.64 -13.13
CA PHE A 256 19.86 12.40 -12.61
C PHE A 256 21.13 12.00 -13.36
N ASN A 257 22.20 11.69 -12.62
CA ASN A 257 23.44 11.14 -13.21
C ASN A 257 23.22 9.74 -13.82
N LYS A 258 22.22 9.00 -13.33
CA LYS A 258 21.94 7.60 -13.70
C LYS A 258 20.45 7.40 -13.91
N MET A 259 20.05 7.18 -15.17
CA MET A 259 18.68 6.72 -15.49
C MET A 259 18.64 5.18 -15.47
N PRO A 260 17.58 4.55 -14.92
CA PRO A 260 17.44 3.09 -14.97
C PRO A 260 17.39 2.55 -16.41
N ALA A 261 18.15 1.48 -16.67
CA ALA A 261 18.09 0.74 -17.94
C ALA A 261 16.84 -0.17 -18.06
N ALA A 262 16.03 -0.27 -17.00
CA ALA A 262 14.83 -1.09 -16.97
C ALA A 262 13.68 -0.43 -17.74
N GLN A 263 13.16 -1.12 -18.76
CA GLN A 263 11.95 -0.69 -19.48
C GLN A 263 10.71 -0.88 -18.61
N LEU A 264 9.96 0.21 -18.38
CA LEU A 264 8.61 0.16 -17.85
C LEU A 264 7.68 -0.63 -18.79
N LYS A 265 6.70 -1.32 -18.22
CA LYS A 265 5.59 -1.94 -18.93
C LYS A 265 4.27 -1.56 -18.26
N TYR A 266 3.29 -1.18 -19.06
CA TYR A 266 1.92 -0.89 -18.63
C TYR A 266 1.13 -2.17 -18.76
N LEU A 267 0.55 -2.61 -17.66
CA LEU A 267 -0.36 -3.75 -17.61
C LEU A 267 -1.71 -3.24 -17.13
N THR A 268 -2.79 -3.88 -17.58
CA THR A 268 -4.08 -3.80 -16.88
C THR A 268 -3.91 -4.37 -15.46
N PRO A 269 -4.74 -4.00 -14.46
CA PRO A 269 -4.62 -4.48 -13.08
C PRO A 269 -4.96 -5.96 -12.84
N GLU A 270 -4.44 -6.87 -13.66
CA GLU A 270 -4.51 -8.32 -13.48
C GLU A 270 -3.30 -8.81 -12.66
N SER A 271 -3.23 -8.39 -11.40
CA SER A 271 -2.12 -8.73 -10.49
C SER A 271 -2.00 -10.24 -10.24
N SER A 272 -3.11 -10.98 -10.25
CA SER A 272 -3.16 -12.45 -10.26
C SER A 272 -2.54 -13.04 -11.54
N HIS A 273 -2.95 -12.55 -12.72
CA HIS A 273 -2.39 -13.00 -13.99
C HIS A 273 -0.87 -12.79 -14.08
N ALA A 274 -0.33 -11.70 -13.52
CA ALA A 274 1.10 -11.47 -13.43
C ALA A 274 1.84 -12.50 -12.55
N LEU A 275 1.21 -13.03 -11.50
CA LEU A 275 1.76 -14.10 -10.64
C LEU A 275 1.68 -15.48 -11.31
N GLU A 276 0.59 -15.76 -12.00
CA GLU A 276 0.30 -17.01 -12.71
C GLU A 276 1.08 -17.16 -14.02
N SER A 277 1.42 -16.06 -14.69
CA SER A 277 2.07 -16.05 -16.02
C SER A 277 3.44 -16.72 -16.01
N SER A 278 3.49 -17.98 -16.46
CA SER A 278 4.71 -18.77 -16.61
C SER A 278 5.78 -18.09 -17.48
N PHE A 279 5.36 -17.34 -18.50
CA PHE A 279 6.22 -16.57 -19.41
C PHE A 279 6.84 -15.31 -18.79
N ILE A 280 6.38 -14.88 -17.60
CA ILE A 280 6.98 -13.75 -16.88
C ILE A 280 8.07 -14.29 -15.93
N PRO A 281 9.33 -13.81 -16.03
CA PRO A 281 10.40 -14.22 -15.11
C PRO A 281 10.04 -13.95 -13.65
N LYS A 282 10.42 -14.85 -12.73
CA LYS A 282 10.02 -14.82 -11.31
C LYS A 282 10.16 -13.43 -10.68
N PHE A 283 11.29 -12.75 -10.91
CA PHE A 283 11.60 -11.42 -10.38
C PHE A 283 10.69 -10.28 -10.89
N ARG A 284 9.90 -10.51 -11.94
CA ARG A 284 8.86 -9.58 -12.44
C ARG A 284 7.44 -10.01 -12.03
N ARG A 285 7.24 -11.27 -11.65
CA ARG A 285 5.99 -11.75 -11.04
C ARG A 285 5.90 -11.30 -9.59
N THR A 286 6.98 -11.48 -8.85
CA THR A 286 7.12 -10.99 -7.48
C THR A 286 7.45 -9.50 -7.51
N THR A 287 6.45 -8.63 -7.36
CA THR A 287 6.70 -7.26 -6.90
C THR A 287 7.34 -7.32 -5.51
N PHE A 288 8.18 -6.32 -5.18
CA PHE A 288 9.14 -6.36 -4.07
C PHE A 288 8.57 -6.87 -2.72
N ALA A 289 7.31 -6.52 -2.43
CA ALA A 289 6.56 -6.90 -1.23
C ALA A 289 6.17 -8.39 -1.11
N SER A 290 6.46 -9.24 -2.11
CA SER A 290 6.12 -10.67 -2.10
C SER A 290 7.31 -11.60 -1.83
N SER A 291 8.52 -11.05 -1.63
CA SER A 291 9.75 -11.82 -1.42
C SER A 291 10.33 -11.73 0.01
N TYR A 292 9.56 -11.24 0.99
CA TYR A 292 10.00 -11.11 2.40
C TYR A 292 10.57 -12.40 3.03
N THR A 293 10.22 -13.57 2.51
CA THR A 293 10.65 -14.90 3.00
C THR A 293 11.88 -15.48 2.31
N GLN A 294 12.44 -14.81 1.29
CA GLN A 294 13.65 -15.27 0.59
C GLN A 294 14.89 -14.54 1.14
N MET A 295 15.90 -15.31 1.54
CA MET A 295 17.14 -14.79 2.14
C MET A 295 18.25 -14.63 1.08
N PRO A 296 19.08 -13.56 1.11
CA PRO A 296 19.01 -12.41 2.01
C PRO A 296 17.74 -11.60 1.75
N SER A 297 16.99 -11.33 2.83
CA SER A 297 15.76 -10.56 2.75
C SER A 297 16.08 -9.15 2.31
N SER A 298 15.36 -8.62 1.32
CA SER A 298 15.35 -7.19 1.04
C SER A 298 15.00 -6.44 2.32
N PHE A 299 15.91 -5.58 2.78
CA PHE A 299 15.73 -4.79 4.00
C PHE A 299 14.38 -4.06 3.98
N PRO A 300 13.69 -3.96 5.14
CA PRO A 300 12.30 -3.53 5.18
C PRO A 300 12.14 -2.14 4.56
N THR A 301 11.42 -2.09 3.43
CA THR A 301 11.19 -0.88 2.64
C THR A 301 10.51 0.18 3.51
N ARG A 302 11.26 1.22 3.89
CA ARG A 302 10.77 2.27 4.78
C ARG A 302 9.77 3.15 4.04
N SER A 303 8.52 3.15 4.53
CA SER A 303 7.42 3.89 3.91
C SER A 303 7.77 5.38 3.73
N PHE A 304 8.35 6.01 4.76
CA PHE A 304 8.76 7.42 4.70
C PHE A 304 9.83 7.71 3.63
N TYR A 305 10.77 6.80 3.40
CA TYR A 305 11.81 6.99 2.39
C TYR A 305 11.22 6.82 0.99
N ASN A 306 10.52 5.72 0.72
CA ASN A 306 9.94 5.46 -0.61
C ASN A 306 8.85 6.47 -0.99
N GLU A 307 7.88 6.70 -0.11
CA GLU A 307 6.73 7.58 -0.37
C GLU A 307 7.11 9.07 -0.26
N GLY A 308 8.12 9.38 0.56
CA GLY A 308 8.72 10.72 0.63
C GLY A 308 9.56 11.04 -0.59
N TRP A 309 10.37 10.10 -1.09
CA TRP A 309 11.11 10.24 -2.35
C TRP A 309 10.16 10.40 -3.54
N ALA A 310 9.09 9.60 -3.59
CA ALA A 310 8.03 9.71 -4.58
C ALA A 310 7.44 11.13 -4.63
N LEU A 311 6.95 11.65 -3.50
CA LEU A 311 6.32 12.97 -3.43
C LEU A 311 7.32 14.11 -3.58
N TYR A 312 8.57 13.94 -3.16
CA TYR A 312 9.67 14.86 -3.48
C TYR A 312 9.91 14.92 -5.00
N ALA A 313 9.95 13.77 -5.68
CA ALA A 313 10.12 13.72 -7.12
C ALA A 313 8.93 14.33 -7.88
N GLU A 314 7.69 14.23 -7.37
CA GLU A 314 6.54 14.99 -7.89
C GLU A 314 6.83 16.51 -7.87
N SER A 315 7.48 17.05 -6.82
CA SER A 315 7.81 18.49 -6.72
C SER A 315 8.85 18.98 -7.73
N LEU A 316 9.77 18.10 -8.20
CA LEU A 316 10.72 18.43 -9.27
C LEU A 316 10.01 18.79 -10.59
N GLY A 317 8.71 18.49 -10.74
CA GLY A 317 7.95 18.72 -11.97
C GLY A 317 7.90 20.19 -12.41
N PHE A 318 8.08 21.13 -11.48
CA PHE A 318 8.24 22.55 -11.80
C PHE A 318 9.62 22.86 -12.39
N GLU A 319 10.70 22.34 -11.80
CA GLU A 319 12.08 22.55 -12.28
C GLU A 319 12.33 21.85 -13.62
N MET A 320 11.75 20.67 -13.82
CA MET A 320 11.75 19.94 -15.10
C MET A 320 10.86 20.58 -16.18
N GLY A 321 10.04 21.58 -15.82
CA GLY A 321 9.11 22.22 -16.74
C GLY A 321 7.95 21.34 -17.22
N VAL A 322 7.65 20.21 -16.57
CA VAL A 322 6.57 19.29 -17.02
C VAL A 322 5.17 19.72 -16.56
N TYR A 323 5.07 20.75 -15.72
CA TYR A 323 3.81 21.40 -15.31
C TYR A 323 3.61 22.74 -16.04
N GLU A 324 3.71 22.72 -17.37
CA GLU A 324 3.64 23.91 -18.22
C GLU A 324 2.30 24.64 -18.06
N ASN A 325 1.19 23.91 -18.17
CA ASN A 325 -0.16 24.48 -18.18
C ASN A 325 -0.86 24.37 -16.82
N LEU A 326 -1.90 25.18 -16.64
CA LEU A 326 -2.63 25.32 -15.37
C LEU A 326 -3.33 24.04 -14.90
N TRP A 327 -3.81 23.18 -15.80
CA TRP A 327 -4.43 21.90 -15.43
C TRP A 327 -3.41 20.90 -14.86
N ASP A 328 -2.19 20.91 -15.37
CA ASP A 328 -1.10 20.06 -14.86
C ASP A 328 -0.69 20.52 -13.44
N ARG A 329 -0.66 21.84 -13.20
CA ARG A 329 -0.41 22.43 -11.88
C ARG A 329 -1.54 22.15 -10.89
N LEU A 330 -2.80 22.28 -11.33
CA LEU A 330 -3.98 21.91 -10.54
C LEU A 330 -3.93 20.44 -10.13
N GLY A 331 -3.58 19.55 -11.06
CA GLY A 331 -3.42 18.12 -10.80
C GLY A 331 -2.29 17.84 -9.79
N HIS A 332 -1.14 18.50 -9.93
CA HIS A 332 -0.02 18.38 -8.99
C HIS A 332 -0.44 18.81 -7.57
N TYR A 333 -0.99 20.02 -7.42
CA TYR A 333 -1.44 20.50 -6.13
C TYR A 333 -2.59 19.65 -5.56
N SER A 334 -3.49 19.09 -6.39
CA SER A 334 -4.53 18.17 -5.92
C SER A 334 -3.97 16.83 -5.44
N GLU A 335 -2.85 16.36 -6.00
CA GLU A 335 -2.18 15.17 -5.48
C GLU A 335 -1.39 15.52 -4.21
N GLU A 336 -0.69 16.66 -4.16
CA GLU A 336 0.05 17.14 -2.99
C GLU A 336 -0.87 17.38 -1.78
N ILE A 337 -1.97 18.12 -1.96
CA ILE A 337 -2.93 18.43 -0.89
C ILE A 337 -3.56 17.16 -0.32
N PHE A 338 -3.74 16.12 -1.13
CA PHE A 338 -4.23 14.83 -0.64
C PHE A 338 -3.21 14.16 0.31
N ARG A 339 -1.89 14.35 0.13
CA ARG A 339 -0.87 13.91 1.12
C ARG A 339 -0.76 14.88 2.30
N ALA A 340 -1.05 16.17 2.15
CA ALA A 340 -1.13 17.11 3.27
C ALA A 340 -2.34 16.81 4.18
N CYS A 341 -3.52 16.60 3.60
CA CYS A 341 -4.74 16.21 4.31
C CYS A 341 -4.56 14.89 5.08
N ARG A 342 -3.73 13.95 4.60
CA ARG A 342 -3.37 12.73 5.36
C ARG A 342 -2.77 13.03 6.74
N LEU A 343 -1.96 14.09 6.86
CA LEU A 343 -1.42 14.51 8.16
C LEU A 343 -2.53 14.92 9.13
N VAL A 344 -3.51 15.66 8.62
CA VAL A 344 -4.63 16.20 9.41
C VAL A 344 -5.63 15.11 9.78
N VAL A 345 -6.04 14.23 8.86
CA VAL A 345 -7.09 13.25 9.13
C VAL A 345 -6.63 12.02 9.90
N ASP A 346 -5.39 11.55 9.72
CA ASP A 346 -4.84 10.42 10.48
C ASP A 346 -4.72 10.82 11.97
N THR A 347 -4.10 11.97 12.24
CA THR A 347 -4.04 12.54 13.60
C THR A 347 -5.41 13.00 14.11
N GLY A 348 -6.28 13.50 13.24
CA GLY A 348 -7.65 13.88 13.57
C GLY A 348 -8.45 12.72 14.14
N ILE A 349 -8.45 11.58 13.45
CA ILE A 349 -9.10 10.34 13.89
C ILE A 349 -8.41 9.80 15.16
N HIS A 350 -7.08 9.71 15.15
CA HIS A 350 -6.36 8.92 16.15
C HIS A 350 -5.99 9.70 17.42
N ALA A 351 -5.82 11.02 17.38
CA ALA A 351 -5.47 11.84 18.56
C ALA A 351 -6.54 12.88 18.93
N PHE A 352 -7.32 13.38 17.96
CA PHE A 352 -8.33 14.43 18.20
C PHE A 352 -9.79 13.94 18.15
N GLY A 353 -10.00 12.61 18.08
CA GLY A 353 -11.31 11.98 18.21
C GLY A 353 -12.29 12.24 17.06
N TRP A 354 -11.81 12.62 15.87
CA TRP A 354 -12.67 12.87 14.71
C TRP A 354 -13.40 11.59 14.27
N SER A 355 -14.67 11.74 13.87
CA SER A 355 -15.43 10.68 13.23
C SER A 355 -14.93 10.41 11.79
N LYS A 356 -15.32 9.25 11.24
CA LYS A 356 -15.07 8.90 9.83
C LYS A 356 -15.63 9.97 8.89
N GLU A 357 -16.81 10.51 9.20
CA GLU A 357 -17.52 11.52 8.41
C GLU A 357 -16.80 12.87 8.44
N GLN A 358 -16.28 13.28 9.60
CA GLN A 358 -15.47 14.49 9.72
C GLN A 358 -14.17 14.37 8.90
N ALA A 359 -13.48 13.24 9.00
CA ALA A 359 -12.28 12.95 8.21
C ALA A 359 -12.56 12.86 6.69
N MET A 360 -13.66 12.25 6.29
CA MET A 360 -14.12 12.22 4.89
C MET A 360 -14.45 13.61 4.37
N GLN A 361 -15.21 14.40 5.15
CA GLN A 361 -15.61 15.75 4.73
C GLN A 361 -14.41 16.68 4.61
N TYR A 362 -13.45 16.61 5.54
CA TYR A 362 -12.21 17.38 5.45
C TYR A 362 -11.43 17.08 4.16
N MET A 363 -11.34 15.82 3.72
CA MET A 363 -10.70 15.52 2.43
C MET A 363 -11.52 15.97 1.21
N LEU A 364 -12.85 15.96 1.29
CA LEU A 364 -13.75 16.40 0.21
C LEU A 364 -13.79 17.93 0.04
N ASP A 365 -13.53 18.68 1.10
CA ASP A 365 -13.54 20.15 1.07
C ASP A 365 -12.33 20.75 0.31
N TYR A 366 -11.30 19.94 0.05
CA TYR A 366 -10.04 20.35 -0.62
C TYR A 366 -9.61 19.49 -1.83
N GLY A 367 -10.04 18.23 -1.93
CA GLY A 367 -9.48 17.26 -2.89
C GLY A 367 -10.44 16.83 -4.01
N ILE A 368 -9.94 16.72 -5.25
CA ILE A 368 -10.78 16.43 -6.45
C ILE A 368 -11.17 14.95 -6.62
N ARG A 369 -10.98 14.14 -5.58
CA ARG A 369 -11.16 12.68 -5.63
C ARG A 369 -12.60 12.31 -5.25
N PRO A 370 -13.27 11.42 -6.01
CA PRO A 370 -14.65 11.01 -5.71
C PRO A 370 -14.83 10.46 -4.29
N ARG A 371 -16.01 10.69 -3.70
CA ARG A 371 -16.34 10.30 -2.32
C ARG A 371 -16.03 8.84 -1.99
N SER A 372 -16.29 7.91 -2.91
CA SER A 372 -15.97 6.48 -2.75
C SER A 372 -14.47 6.19 -2.67
N SER A 373 -13.64 6.97 -3.36
CA SER A 373 -12.18 6.89 -3.24
C SER A 373 -11.69 7.45 -1.91
N ILE A 374 -12.25 8.58 -1.46
CA ILE A 374 -11.97 9.15 -0.12
C ILE A 374 -12.38 8.16 0.99
N GLU A 375 -13.55 7.55 0.89
CA GLU A 375 -14.02 6.57 1.89
C GLU A 375 -13.09 5.37 2.03
N GLN A 376 -12.67 4.75 0.92
CA GLN A 376 -11.69 3.66 0.94
C GLN A 376 -10.37 4.09 1.62
N GLN A 377 -9.96 5.33 1.44
CA GLN A 377 -8.75 5.88 2.04
C GLN A 377 -8.92 6.17 3.54
N ILE A 378 -10.06 6.73 3.99
CA ILE A 378 -10.34 6.89 5.42
C ILE A 378 -10.45 5.53 6.12
N ASN A 379 -11.14 4.56 5.53
CA ASN A 379 -11.19 3.18 6.03
C ASN A 379 -9.77 2.57 6.15
N ARG A 380 -8.88 2.85 5.20
CA ARG A 380 -7.46 2.45 5.25
C ARG A 380 -6.73 3.11 6.43
N TYR A 381 -6.91 4.41 6.68
CA TYR A 381 -6.24 5.12 7.77
C TYR A 381 -6.72 4.66 9.15
N ILE A 382 -8.03 4.36 9.28
CA ILE A 382 -8.62 3.75 10.49
C ILE A 382 -7.99 2.38 10.81
N ALA A 383 -7.68 1.59 9.77
CA ALA A 383 -7.10 0.26 9.90
C ALA A 383 -5.56 0.23 10.02
N TYR A 384 -4.86 1.19 9.38
CA TYR A 384 -3.39 1.31 9.36
C TYR A 384 -2.96 2.70 9.88
N PRO A 385 -3.03 2.95 11.21
CA PRO A 385 -2.70 4.25 11.80
C PRO A 385 -1.27 4.70 11.50
N ALA A 386 -1.08 6.01 11.35
CA ALA A 386 0.17 6.69 11.06
C ALA A 386 0.87 6.35 9.72
N GLN A 387 0.49 5.29 9.00
CA GLN A 387 1.09 4.99 7.68
C GLN A 387 0.85 6.14 6.68
N ALA A 388 -0.31 6.79 6.78
CA ALA A 388 -0.70 7.91 5.94
C ALA A 388 0.22 9.14 6.11
N LEU A 389 0.94 9.24 7.23
CA LEU A 389 1.84 10.35 7.54
C LEU A 389 3.16 10.27 6.76
N SER A 390 3.58 9.05 6.42
CA SER A 390 4.91 8.74 5.86
C SER A 390 5.24 9.54 4.59
N TYR A 391 4.25 9.73 3.70
CA TYR A 391 4.35 10.47 2.44
C TYR A 391 4.86 11.91 2.61
N LYS A 392 4.13 12.73 3.36
CA LYS A 392 4.38 14.17 3.42
C LYS A 392 5.52 14.49 4.39
N ILE A 393 5.64 13.78 5.51
CA ILE A 393 6.77 13.93 6.43
C ILE A 393 8.09 13.54 5.73
N GLY A 394 8.11 12.40 5.02
CA GLY A 394 9.31 11.95 4.29
C GLY A 394 9.73 12.92 3.18
N GLN A 395 8.78 13.50 2.44
CA GLN A 395 9.07 14.53 1.43
C GLN A 395 9.64 15.80 2.08
N MET A 396 9.03 16.27 3.17
CA MET A 396 9.53 17.44 3.89
C MET A 396 10.96 17.24 4.42
N GLN A 397 11.29 16.03 4.88
CA GLN A 397 12.66 15.69 5.30
C GLN A 397 13.64 15.77 4.12
N ILE A 398 13.36 15.12 2.98
CA ILE A 398 14.24 15.17 1.79
C ILE A 398 14.41 16.61 1.28
N SER A 399 13.31 17.39 1.22
CA SER A 399 13.38 18.82 0.87
C SER A 399 14.20 19.63 1.87
N SER A 400 14.16 19.30 3.18
CA SER A 400 15.01 19.96 4.19
C SER A 400 16.49 19.63 4.02
N PHE A 401 16.82 18.40 3.63
CA PHE A 401 18.19 17.96 3.36
C PHE A 401 18.75 18.65 2.11
N ARG A 402 17.92 18.78 1.06
CA ARG A 402 18.26 19.57 -0.14
C ARG A 402 18.54 21.02 0.20
N ALA A 403 17.60 21.71 0.86
CA ALA A 403 17.74 23.12 1.20
C ALA A 403 18.96 23.40 2.08
N SER A 404 19.28 22.50 3.02
CA SER A 404 20.50 22.58 3.84
C SER A 404 21.78 22.40 3.01
N ALA A 405 21.80 21.47 2.05
CA ALA A 405 22.95 21.27 1.17
C ALA A 405 23.13 22.43 0.16
N GLU A 406 22.03 22.96 -0.38
CA GLU A 406 22.02 24.17 -1.21
C GLU A 406 22.59 25.37 -0.45
N GLN A 407 22.17 25.58 0.80
CA GLN A 407 22.69 26.64 1.67
C GLN A 407 24.17 26.47 2.02
N GLN A 408 24.64 25.23 2.27
CA GLN A 408 26.02 24.96 2.65
C GLN A 408 27.02 25.01 1.47
N LEU A 409 26.59 24.56 0.28
CA LEU A 409 27.47 24.48 -0.90
C LEU A 409 27.39 25.71 -1.82
N GLY A 410 26.27 26.45 -1.81
CA GLY A 410 26.04 27.58 -2.71
C GLY A 410 26.21 27.18 -4.19
N ASP A 411 27.02 27.94 -4.93
CA ASP A 411 27.34 27.70 -6.36
C ASP A 411 27.96 26.31 -6.65
N LYS A 412 28.40 25.58 -5.61
CA LYS A 412 28.95 24.22 -5.73
C LYS A 412 27.89 23.12 -5.61
N PHE A 413 26.65 23.46 -5.24
CA PHE A 413 25.58 22.48 -5.12
C PHE A 413 25.26 21.86 -6.49
N ASN A 414 25.23 20.54 -6.56
CA ASN A 414 24.82 19.81 -7.77
C ASN A 414 23.62 18.91 -7.48
N LEU A 415 22.47 19.26 -8.05
CA LEU A 415 21.21 18.55 -7.82
C LEU A 415 21.25 17.07 -8.22
N LYS A 416 22.00 16.73 -9.28
CA LYS A 416 22.16 15.33 -9.71
C LYS A 416 22.98 14.51 -8.72
N ASP A 417 23.96 15.14 -8.08
CA ASP A 417 24.87 14.49 -7.15
C ASP A 417 24.17 14.33 -5.77
N PHE A 418 23.37 15.33 -5.36
CA PHE A 418 22.41 15.19 -4.26
C PHE A 418 21.42 14.03 -4.49
N HIS A 419 20.81 13.95 -5.69
CA HIS A 419 19.93 12.82 -6.04
C HIS A 419 20.65 11.48 -6.04
N ASP A 420 21.91 11.42 -6.49
CA ASP A 420 22.74 10.23 -6.37
C ASP A 420 22.95 9.83 -4.90
N VAL A 421 23.19 10.78 -3.98
CA VAL A 421 23.29 10.48 -2.53
C VAL A 421 21.98 9.91 -2.00
N ILE A 422 20.86 10.61 -2.19
CA ILE A 422 19.55 10.15 -1.70
C ILE A 422 19.23 8.74 -2.22
N LEU A 423 19.39 8.49 -3.53
CA LEU A 423 19.04 7.22 -4.17
C LEU A 423 19.93 6.03 -3.76
N ASN A 424 21.16 6.26 -3.30
CA ASN A 424 22.04 5.19 -2.80
C ASN A 424 21.87 4.95 -1.29
N SER A 425 21.43 5.95 -0.51
CA SER A 425 21.29 5.88 0.95
C SER A 425 19.92 5.36 1.43
N VAL A 426 19.42 4.27 0.82
CA VAL A 426 18.09 3.68 1.12
C VAL A 426 18.01 3.21 2.59
N GLY A 427 17.33 3.96 3.47
CA GLY A 427 17.31 3.65 4.90
C GLY A 427 16.42 4.55 5.77
N PRO A 428 16.67 4.61 7.09
CA PRO A 428 16.11 5.61 8.00
C PRO A 428 16.52 7.03 7.60
N MET A 429 15.65 8.03 7.77
CA MET A 429 15.96 9.40 7.32
C MET A 429 17.14 10.03 8.06
N ASP A 430 17.44 9.61 9.29
CA ASP A 430 18.62 10.10 10.02
C ASP A 430 19.92 9.62 9.35
N LEU A 431 19.96 8.38 8.83
CA LEU A 431 21.08 7.87 8.02
C LEU A 431 21.17 8.58 6.66
N VAL A 432 20.02 8.85 6.02
CA VAL A 432 19.98 9.65 4.77
C VAL A 432 20.57 11.03 5.00
N LYS A 433 20.25 11.67 6.13
CA LYS A 433 20.76 12.98 6.54
C LYS A 433 22.27 12.94 6.81
N GLU A 434 22.75 11.91 7.50
CA GLU A 434 24.19 11.70 7.75
C GLU A 434 24.98 11.55 6.45
N GLU A 435 24.48 10.77 5.49
CA GLU A 435 25.11 10.61 4.17
C GLU A 435 25.07 11.89 3.31
N VAL A 436 23.99 12.69 3.40
CA VAL A 436 23.93 14.01 2.76
C VAL A 436 24.94 14.97 3.37
N GLN A 437 25.07 15.05 4.69
CA GLN A 437 26.07 15.90 5.32
C GLN A 437 27.49 15.42 5.01
N ALA A 438 27.75 14.11 5.09
CA ALA A 438 29.04 13.54 4.72
C ALA A 438 29.41 13.78 3.24
N TRP A 439 28.42 13.94 2.34
CA TRP A 439 28.66 14.43 0.98
C TRP A 439 29.00 15.92 0.94
N VAL A 440 28.21 16.78 1.60
CA VAL A 440 28.49 18.22 1.70
C VAL A 440 29.90 18.49 2.22
N ASP A 441 30.30 17.81 3.31
CA ASP A 441 31.63 17.93 3.91
C ASP A 441 32.74 17.55 2.92
N ARG A 442 32.52 16.52 2.08
CA ARG A 442 33.46 16.11 1.02
C ARG A 442 33.58 17.15 -0.10
N GLU A 443 32.49 17.77 -0.53
CA GLU A 443 32.53 18.82 -1.57
C GLU A 443 33.15 20.12 -1.06
N LEU A 444 32.92 20.47 0.21
CA LEU A 444 33.60 21.57 0.89
C LEU A 444 35.11 21.29 1.01
N ALA A 445 35.52 20.07 1.38
CA ALA A 445 36.93 19.69 1.50
C ALA A 445 37.68 19.68 0.16
N LYS A 446 37.04 19.38 -0.98
CA LYS A 446 37.64 19.54 -2.33
C LYS A 446 37.95 20.99 -2.71
N SER A 447 37.50 21.96 -1.91
CA SER A 447 37.64 23.40 -2.16
C SER A 447 38.72 24.08 -1.33
N GLN A 448 39.55 23.30 -0.62
CA GLN A 448 40.64 23.75 0.25
C GLN A 448 41.99 23.29 -0.32
#